data_AF-A0A5N4EBZ6-F1
#
_entry.id   AF-A0A5N4EBZ6-F1
#
_cell.length_a   1.000
_cell.length_b   1.000
_cell.length_c   1.000
_cell.angle_alpha   90.00
_cell.angle_beta   90.00
_cell.angle_gamma   90.00
#
_symmetry.space_group_name_H-M   'P 1'
#
loop_
_entity.id
_entity.type
_entity.pdbx_description
1 polymer ?
#
loop_
_entity_poly.entity_id
_entity_poly.type
_entity_poly.pdbx_seq_one_letter_code
_entity_poly.pdbx_strand_id
1 'polypeptide(L)' 'MLTRTPSSRGISLLYKRCPPKPTVFISGVIARGDKDFPPAAAQVAHQKPHASMDKHSSPRTQHIQQPRK' A
#
# COMPACT_ATOMS: atom_id res chain seq x y z
N MET A 1 34.94 -24.03 -43.26
CA MET A 1 33.88 -23.54 -42.35
C MET A 1 34.35 -23.78 -40.92
N LEU A 2 34.94 -22.78 -40.26
CA LEU A 2 35.47 -22.93 -38.90
C LEU A 2 34.43 -22.39 -37.90
N THR A 3 33.77 -23.28 -37.15
CA THR A 3 32.75 -22.92 -36.16
C THR A 3 33.39 -22.39 -34.89
N ARG A 4 33.27 -21.08 -34.65
CA ARG A 4 33.72 -20.44 -33.40
C ARG A 4 32.73 -20.74 -32.27
N THR A 5 33.21 -21.32 -31.17
CA THR A 5 32.42 -21.55 -29.96
C THR A 5 32.29 -20.26 -29.16
N PRO A 6 31.08 -19.86 -28.70
CA PRO A 6 30.94 -18.70 -27.83
C PRO A 6 31.44 -19.02 -26.42
N SER A 7 32.34 -18.18 -25.92
CA SER A 7 32.86 -18.22 -24.55
C SER A 7 31.75 -17.93 -23.53
N SER A 8 31.48 -18.91 -22.67
CA SER A 8 30.46 -18.92 -21.60
C SER A 8 30.56 -17.75 -20.60
N ARG A 9 31.71 -17.06 -20.52
CA ARG A 9 31.98 -16.07 -19.46
C ARG A 9 31.31 -14.70 -19.69
N GLY A 10 30.68 -14.46 -20.85
CA GLY A 10 30.09 -13.15 -21.20
C GLY A 10 28.59 -13.01 -20.96
N ILE A 11 27.86 -14.09 -20.66
CA ILE A 11 26.38 -14.08 -20.62
C ILE A 11 25.87 -13.75 -19.20
N SER A 12 26.70 -13.95 -18.19
CA SER A 12 26.32 -13.87 -16.77
C SER A 12 26.09 -12.45 -16.24
N LEU A 13 26.64 -11.40 -16.87
CA LEU A 13 26.47 -10.02 -16.40
C LEU A 13 25.27 -9.30 -17.05
N LEU A 14 24.73 -9.83 -18.16
CA LEU A 14 23.55 -9.27 -18.83
C LEU A 14 22.25 -9.63 -18.11
N TYR A 15 22.24 -10.67 -17.26
CA TYR A 15 21.15 -10.92 -16.34
C TYR A 15 21.38 -10.05 -15.07
N LYS A 16 21.03 -8.78 -15.14
CA LYS A 16 20.86 -8.00 -13.91
C LYS A 16 19.53 -8.44 -13.31
N ARG A 17 19.58 -9.44 -12.43
CA ARG A 17 18.42 -9.94 -11.66
C ARG A 17 17.78 -8.73 -10.97
N CYS A 18 16.65 -8.27 -11.50
CA CYS A 18 15.77 -7.39 -10.76
C CYS A 18 15.47 -8.07 -9.43
N PRO A 19 15.60 -7.37 -8.28
CA PRO A 19 15.17 -7.96 -7.02
C PRO A 19 13.71 -8.43 -7.18
N PRO A 20 13.38 -9.66 -6.75
CA PRO A 20 12.02 -10.16 -6.85
C PRO A 20 11.10 -9.18 -6.13
N LYS A 21 10.01 -8.78 -6.81
CA LYS A 21 9.01 -7.89 -6.21
C LYS A 21 8.53 -8.54 -4.91
N PRO A 22 8.59 -7.85 -3.76
CA PRO A 22 8.18 -8.43 -2.49
C PRO A 22 6.70 -8.81 -2.57
N THR A 23 6.42 -10.09 -2.32
CA THR A 23 5.05 -10.61 -2.21
C THR A 23 4.46 -10.14 -0.89
N VAL A 24 3.38 -9.36 -0.95
CA VAL A 24 2.70 -8.85 0.24
C VAL A 24 1.48 -9.74 0.53
N PHE A 25 1.25 -10.09 1.80
CA PHE A 25 0.03 -10.77 2.22
C PHE A 25 -0.89 -9.77 2.90
N ILE A 26 -2.13 -9.67 2.43
CA ILE A 26 -3.15 -8.77 2.98
C ILE A 26 -4.29 -9.66 3.47
N SER A 27 -4.57 -9.64 4.78
CA SER A 27 -5.62 -10.45 5.41
C SER A 27 -5.66 -11.93 4.96
N GLY A 28 -4.48 -12.56 4.78
CA GLY A 28 -4.36 -13.97 4.40
C GLY A 28 -4.33 -14.27 2.90
N VAL A 29 -4.51 -13.29 2.01
CA VAL A 29 -4.39 -13.47 0.55
C VAL A 29 -3.11 -12.87 0.01
N ILE A 30 -2.51 -13.54 -0.99
CA ILE A 30 -1.32 -13.08 -1.71
C ILE A 30 -1.70 -11.91 -2.60
N ALA A 31 -1.14 -10.73 -2.35
CA ALA A 31 -1.22 -9.60 -3.24
C ALA A 31 -0.18 -9.74 -4.36
N ARG A 32 -0.62 -9.67 -5.61
CA ARG A 32 0.18 -9.74 -6.85
C ARG A 32 0.80 -8.39 -7.24
N GLY A 33 0.98 -7.48 -6.27
CA GLY A 33 1.56 -6.16 -6.50
C GLY A 33 0.68 -5.27 -7.38
N ASP A 34 1.24 -4.82 -8.52
CA ASP A 34 0.66 -3.79 -9.41
C ASP A 34 -0.78 -4.07 -9.86
N LYS A 35 -1.17 -5.35 -9.96
CA LYS A 35 -2.53 -5.75 -10.39
C LYS A 35 -3.59 -5.53 -9.32
N ASP A 36 -3.21 -5.63 -8.05
CA ASP A 36 -4.16 -5.58 -6.95
C ASP A 36 -4.16 -4.21 -6.26
N PHE A 37 -3.13 -3.38 -6.51
CA PHE A 37 -2.97 -2.03 -5.95
C PHE A 37 -2.49 -1.03 -7.01
N PRO A 38 -3.38 -0.46 -7.84
CA PRO A 38 -3.00 0.55 -8.81
C PRO A 38 -2.51 1.84 -8.11
N PRO A 39 -1.67 2.68 -8.77
CA PRO A 39 -1.15 3.91 -8.16
C PRO A 39 -2.23 4.82 -7.59
N ALA A 40 -3.39 4.91 -8.25
CA ALA A 40 -4.53 5.69 -7.76
C ALA A 40 -5.05 5.22 -6.39
N ALA A 41 -5.06 3.90 -6.11
CA ALA A 41 -5.48 3.37 -4.81
C ALA A 41 -4.50 3.76 -3.70
N ALA A 42 -3.20 3.77 -3.99
CA ALA A 42 -2.19 4.29 -3.07
C ALA A 42 -2.39 5.78 -2.79
N GLN A 43 -2.74 6.58 -3.82
CA GLN A 43 -3.04 8.00 -3.63
C GLN A 43 -4.28 8.25 -2.76
N VAL A 44 -5.34 7.44 -2.93
CA VAL A 44 -6.53 7.53 -2.08
C VAL A 44 -6.21 7.22 -0.62
N ALA A 45 -5.33 6.25 -0.35
CA ALA A 45 -4.89 5.94 1.01
C ALA A 45 -4.07 7.08 1.67
N HIS A 46 -3.35 7.86 0.86
CA HIS A 46 -2.64 9.06 1.34
C HIS A 46 -3.58 10.24 1.59
N GLN A 47 -4.78 10.28 0.99
CA GLN A 47 -5.82 11.21 1.39
C GLN A 47 -6.49 10.75 2.67
N LYS A 48 -6.12 11.39 3.79
CA LYS A 48 -6.86 11.25 5.04
C LYS A 48 -8.32 11.69 4.78
N PRO A 49 -9.33 10.89 5.14
CA PRO A 49 -10.71 11.35 5.10
C PRO A 49 -10.81 12.67 5.85
N HIS A 50 -11.34 13.69 5.20
CA HIS A 50 -11.62 14.94 5.89
C HIS A 50 -12.67 14.64 6.96
N ALA A 51 -12.38 14.97 8.22
CA ALA A 51 -13.35 14.80 9.29
C ALA A 51 -14.62 15.59 8.92
N SER A 52 -15.73 14.90 8.72
CA SER A 52 -16.99 15.47 8.22
C SER A 52 -17.77 16.28 9.27
N MET A 53 -17.23 16.53 10.45
CA MET A 53 -17.98 17.12 11.55
C MET A 53 -17.46 18.52 11.87
N ASP A 54 -17.88 19.48 11.04
CA ASP A 54 -18.00 20.86 11.50
C ASP A 54 -19.48 21.12 11.84
N LYS A 55 -19.71 21.66 13.05
CA LYS A 55 -20.99 22.10 13.67
C LYS A 55 -21.69 21.08 14.57
N HIS A 56 -21.24 21.07 15.81
CA HIS A 56 -22.19 21.31 16.90
C HIS A 56 -21.78 22.57 17.67
N SER A 57 -22.40 23.71 17.33
CA SER A 57 -22.43 24.83 18.25
C SER A 57 -23.44 24.50 19.36
N SER A 58 -22.94 24.23 20.55
CA SER A 58 -23.37 24.95 21.76
C SER A 58 -22.75 24.25 22.97
N PRO A 59 -22.03 24.96 23.84
CA PRO A 59 -21.74 24.49 25.18
C PRO A 59 -23.02 24.57 26.00
N ARG A 60 -24.05 23.78 25.66
CA ARG A 60 -25.12 23.54 26.62
C ARG A 60 -24.51 22.56 27.61
N THR A 61 -24.25 23.04 28.82
CA THR A 61 -23.94 22.16 29.94
C THR A 61 -24.99 21.06 29.96
N GLN A 62 -24.58 19.83 29.63
CA GLN A 62 -25.39 18.65 29.87
C GLN A 62 -25.35 18.44 31.38
N HIS A 63 -26.04 19.29 32.12
CA HIS A 63 -26.21 19.14 33.55
C HIS A 63 -27.10 17.91 33.72
N ILE A 64 -26.46 16.75 33.84
CA ILE A 64 -27.11 15.48 34.12
C ILE A 64 -27.81 15.66 35.46
N GLN A 65 -29.14 15.65 35.42
CA GLN A 65 -29.95 15.70 36.63
C GLN A 65 -29.73 14.38 37.38
N GLN A 66 -28.84 14.40 38.36
CA GLN A 66 -28.69 13.27 39.27
C GLN A 66 -29.99 13.12 40.07
N PRO A 67 -30.49 11.88 40.28
CA PRO A 67 -31.62 11.66 41.16
C PRO A 67 -31.27 12.15 42.56
N ARG A 68 -32.04 13.10 43.11
CA ARG A 68 -31.94 13.45 44.53
C ARG A 68 -32.86 12.51 45.31
N LYS A 69 -32.26 11.57 46.03
CA LYS A 69 -32.83 10.91 47.22
C LYS A 69 -31.72 10.36 48.09
#